data_AF-A0A7C5E3U9-F1
#
_entry.id   AF-A0A7C5E3U9-F1
#
_cell.length_a   1.000
_cell.length_b   1.000
_cell.length_c   1.000
_cell.angle_alpha   90.00
_cell.angle_beta   90.00
_cell.angle_gamma   90.00
#
_symmetry.space_group_name_H-M   'P 1'
#
loop_
_entity.id
_entity.type
_entity.pdbx_description
1 polymer ?
#
loop_
_entity_poly.entity_id
_entity_poly.type
_entity_poly.pdbx_seq_one_letter_code
_entity_poly.pdbx_strand_id
1 'polypeptide(L)'
;MSKAKSSISQAESYKEMGEFWDTHDVTEFWDQTEPADFEVDIRSEVTYYAVDRTLSAKLLETARQRGISPETLLNLWLQEKLQEQELDRAA
;
A
#
# COMPACT_ATOMS: atom_id res chain seq x y z
N MET A 1 -25.46 5.63 16.96
CA MET A 1 -24.48 6.30 16.08
C MET A 1 -24.95 6.05 14.65
N SER A 2 -25.49 7.05 13.94
CA SER A 2 -25.87 6.86 12.53
C SER A 2 -24.60 6.57 11.73
N LYS A 3 -24.60 5.51 10.93
CA LYS A 3 -23.51 5.24 10.00
C LYS A 3 -23.34 6.46 9.09
N ALA A 4 -22.14 7.01 9.03
CA ALA A 4 -21.83 8.12 8.13
C ALA A 4 -21.90 7.58 6.70
N LYS A 5 -22.95 7.96 5.98
CA LYS A 5 -23.09 7.67 4.55
C LYS A 5 -22.30 8.69 3.74
N SER A 6 -21.82 8.29 2.57
CA SER A 6 -21.26 9.24 1.61
C SER A 6 -22.34 10.22 1.12
N SER A 7 -21.94 11.44 0.74
CA SER A 7 -22.86 12.51 0.34
C SER A 7 -23.58 12.23 -0.98
N ILE A 8 -22.86 11.71 -1.98
CA ILE A 8 -23.39 11.47 -3.33
C ILE A 8 -23.92 10.04 -3.46
N SER A 9 -23.05 9.04 -3.29
CA SER A 9 -23.42 7.62 -3.48
C SER A 9 -24.26 7.02 -2.34
N GLN A 10 -24.42 7.73 -1.22
CA GLN A 10 -25.14 7.27 -0.02
C GLN A 10 -24.65 5.90 0.52
N ALA A 11 -23.41 5.54 0.18
CA ALA A 11 -22.77 4.27 0.50
C ALA A 11 -22.31 4.23 1.96
N GLU A 12 -22.35 3.04 2.56
CA GLU A 12 -21.87 2.78 3.93
C GLU A 12 -20.49 2.12 3.96
N SER A 13 -19.93 1.76 2.80
CA SER A 13 -18.60 1.17 2.66
C SER A 13 -17.90 1.61 1.37
N TYR A 14 -16.57 1.47 1.34
CA TYR A 14 -15.79 1.74 0.13
C TYR A 14 -16.17 0.83 -1.05
N LYS A 15 -16.58 -0.42 -0.78
CA LYS A 15 -17.02 -1.36 -1.83
C LYS A 15 -18.31 -0.86 -2.48
N GLU A 16 -19.30 -0.52 -1.68
CA GLU A 16 -20.57 0.04 -2.16
C GLU A 16 -20.37 1.36 -2.92
N MET A 17 -19.42 2.19 -2.48
CA MET A 17 -19.08 3.43 -3.19
C MET A 17 -18.45 3.17 -4.56
N GLY A 18 -17.60 2.15 -4.67
CA GLY A 18 -17.05 1.70 -5.96
C GLY A 18 -18.14 1.18 -6.90
N GLU A 19 -19.02 0.31 -6.40
CA GLU A 19 -20.14 -0.25 -7.18
C GLU A 19 -21.07 0.84 -7.75
N PHE A 20 -21.27 1.93 -7.00
CA PHE A 20 -22.01 3.11 -7.49
C PHE A 20 -21.28 3.78 -8.66
N TRP A 21 -20.00 4.13 -8.49
CA TRP A 21 -19.22 4.86 -9.50
C TRP A 21 -18.82 4.00 -10.72
N ASP A 22 -18.88 2.67 -10.63
CA ASP A 22 -18.73 1.78 -11.79
C ASP A 22 -19.84 1.97 -12.84
N THR A 23 -20.99 2.52 -12.42
CA THR A 23 -22.18 2.69 -13.27
C THR A 23 -22.62 4.14 -13.45
N HIS A 24 -21.98 5.10 -12.77
CA HIS A 24 -22.32 6.52 -12.81
C HIS A 24 -21.11 7.35 -13.19
N ASP A 25 -21.31 8.31 -14.10
CA ASP A 25 -20.23 9.22 -14.52
C ASP A 25 -20.15 10.42 -13.54
N VAL A 26 -18.93 10.83 -13.19
CA VAL A 26 -18.71 12.00 -12.32
C VAL A 26 -19.31 13.29 -12.89
N THR A 27 -19.41 13.40 -14.22
CA THR A 27 -19.99 14.55 -14.91
C THR A 27 -21.48 14.73 -14.62
N GLU A 28 -22.19 13.68 -14.23
CA GLU A 28 -23.60 13.75 -13.80
C GLU A 28 -23.78 14.53 -12.48
N PHE A 29 -22.69 14.72 -11.73
CA PHE A 29 -22.66 15.36 -10.42
C PHE A 29 -21.71 16.56 -10.39
N TRP A 30 -21.43 17.19 -11.54
CA TRP A 30 -20.48 18.30 -11.64
C TRP A 30 -20.90 19.55 -10.84
N ASP A 31 -22.19 19.71 -10.58
CA ASP A 31 -22.76 20.78 -9.74
C ASP A 31 -22.60 20.51 -8.23
N GLN A 32 -22.32 19.25 -7.86
CA GLN A 32 -22.17 18.77 -6.49
C GLN A 32 -20.72 18.38 -6.17
N THR A 33 -19.80 18.55 -7.12
CA THR A 33 -18.39 18.21 -6.99
C THR A 33 -17.51 19.44 -7.23
N GLU A 34 -16.28 19.39 -6.74
CA GLU A 34 -15.27 20.40 -6.98
C GLU A 34 -13.99 19.72 -7.49
N PRO A 35 -13.18 20.40 -8.32
CA PRO A 35 -11.88 19.89 -8.72
C PRO A 35 -11.03 19.55 -7.50
N ALA A 36 -10.52 18.32 -7.45
CA ALA A 36 -9.60 17.89 -6.42
C ALA A 36 -8.16 18.19 -6.85
N ASP A 37 -7.49 19.09 -6.13
CA ASP A 37 -6.06 19.33 -6.29
C ASP A 37 -5.27 18.31 -5.45
N PHE A 38 -4.45 17.49 -6.12
CA PHE A 38 -3.55 16.54 -5.45
C PHE A 38 -2.22 16.44 -6.18
N GLU A 39 -1.16 16.25 -5.40
CA GLU A 39 0.17 15.97 -5.92
C GLU A 39 0.45 14.46 -5.83
N VAL A 40 0.88 13.87 -6.94
CA VAL A 40 1.36 12.48 -6.96
C VAL A 40 2.88 12.50 -7.04
N ASP A 41 3.53 12.07 -5.97
CA ASP A 41 4.96 11.82 -5.94
C ASP A 41 5.23 10.41 -6.51
N ILE A 42 5.47 10.33 -7.82
CA ILE A 42 5.86 9.08 -8.47
C ILE A 42 7.33 8.81 -8.12
N ARG A 43 7.55 8.13 -6.99
CA ARG A 43 8.88 7.67 -6.57
C ARG A 43 9.37 6.53 -7.48
N SER A 44 10.69 6.29 -7.43
CA SER A 44 11.40 5.21 -8.11
C SER A 44 10.63 3.89 -8.14
N GLU A 45 10.81 3.10 -9.20
CA GLU A 45 10.20 1.78 -9.38
C GLU A 45 10.37 0.91 -8.11
N VAL A 46 9.24 0.57 -7.48
CA VAL A 46 9.21 -0.32 -6.32
C VAL A 46 8.76 -1.71 -6.77
N THR A 47 9.63 -2.69 -6.61
CA THR A 47 9.28 -4.10 -6.84
C THR A 47 8.76 -4.73 -5.56
N TYR A 48 7.48 -5.13 -5.56
CA TYR A 48 6.87 -5.81 -4.42
C TYR A 48 7.01 -7.33 -4.53
N TYR A 49 7.43 -7.95 -3.43
CA TYR A 49 7.46 -9.39 -3.26
C TYR A 49 6.48 -9.83 -2.18
N ALA A 50 5.75 -10.91 -2.44
CA ALA A 50 4.88 -11.50 -1.43
C ALA A 50 5.73 -12.11 -0.30
N VAL A 51 5.42 -11.74 0.94
CA VAL A 51 6.06 -12.26 2.15
C VAL A 51 4.98 -12.94 2.98
N ASP A 52 5.30 -14.11 3.54
CA ASP A 52 4.40 -14.80 4.46
C ASP A 52 3.94 -13.87 5.61
N ARG A 53 2.66 -13.97 5.99
CA ARG A 53 2.05 -13.08 6.98
C ARG A 53 2.75 -13.16 8.34
N THR A 54 3.12 -14.35 8.78
CA THR A 54 3.78 -14.56 10.07
C THR A 54 5.21 -14.03 10.02
N LEU A 55 5.90 -14.22 8.90
CA LEU A 55 7.23 -13.67 8.68
C LEU A 55 7.20 -12.13 8.65
N SER A 56 6.23 -11.54 7.96
CA SER A 56 6.02 -10.09 7.91
C SER A 56 5.81 -9.50 9.32
N ALA A 57 5.00 -10.16 10.15
CA ALA A 57 4.80 -9.73 11.55
C ALA A 57 6.12 -9.76 12.36
N LYS A 58 6.95 -10.79 12.18
CA LYS A 58 8.27 -10.86 12.84
C LYS A 58 9.25 -9.81 12.33
N LEU A 59 9.24 -9.56 11.01
CA LEU A 59 10.05 -8.52 10.39
C LEU A 59 9.70 -7.14 10.96
N LEU A 60 8.40 -6.83 11.06
CA LEU A 60 7.89 -5.59 11.63
C LEU A 60 8.38 -5.38 13.07
N GLU A 61 8.25 -6.39 13.93
CA GLU A 61 8.69 -6.28 15.32
C GLU A 61 10.22 -6.14 15.43
N THR A 62 10.97 -6.86 14.60
CA THR A 62 12.43 -6.77 14.58
C THR A 62 12.90 -5.41 14.10
N ALA A 63 12.28 -4.86 13.06
CA ALA A 63 12.59 -3.53 12.52
C ALA A 63 12.31 -2.45 13.57
N ARG A 64 11.17 -2.55 14.27
CA ARG A 64 10.79 -1.66 15.38
C ARG A 64 11.83 -1.68 16.50
N GLN A 65 12.27 -2.85 16.93
CA GLN A 65 13.31 -2.99 17.96
C GLN A 65 14.66 -2.39 17.54
N ARG A 66 14.97 -2.41 16.25
CA ARG A 66 16.20 -1.83 15.67
C ARG A 66 16.07 -0.33 15.32
N GLY A 67 14.87 0.26 15.45
CA GLY A 67 14.63 1.66 15.12
C GLY A 67 14.72 1.99 13.62
N ILE A 68 14.53 0.99 12.75
CA ILE A 68 14.58 1.16 11.29
C ILE A 68 13.27 0.70 10.64
N SER A 69 13.07 1.04 9.37
CA SER A 69 11.87 0.60 8.64
C SER A 69 11.94 -0.91 8.32
N PRO A 70 10.80 -1.61 8.22
CA PRO A 70 10.74 -3.01 7.78
C PRO A 70 11.34 -3.21 6.39
N GLU A 71 11.12 -2.25 5.49
CA GLU A 71 11.70 -2.24 4.14
C GLU A 71 13.23 -2.18 4.19
N THR A 72 13.79 -1.27 4.99
CA THR A 72 15.24 -1.16 5.19
C THR A 72 15.82 -2.46 5.74
N LEU A 73 15.19 -3.04 6.77
CA LEU A 73 15.64 -4.30 7.36
C LEU A 73 15.61 -5.44 6.34
N LEU A 74 14.52 -5.54 5.57
CA LEU A 74 14.37 -6.58 4.55
C LEU A 74 15.43 -6.44 3.46
N ASN A 75 15.67 -5.23 2.95
CA ASN A 75 16.68 -4.98 1.94
C ASN A 75 18.09 -5.32 2.42
N LEU A 76 18.45 -4.97 3.66
CA LEU A 76 19.74 -5.35 4.25
C LEU A 76 19.92 -6.86 4.33
N TRP A 77 18.90 -7.58 4.78
CA TRP A 77 18.95 -9.06 4.85
C TRP A 77 19.00 -9.71 3.47
N LEU A 78 18.25 -9.19 2.49
CA LEU A 78 18.32 -9.70 1.12
C LEU A 78 19.71 -9.50 0.51
N GLN A 79 20.32 -8.33 0.73
CA GLN A 79 21.68 -8.06 0.26
C GLN A 79 22.70 -9.03 0.88
N GLU A 80 22.63 -9.23 2.20
CA GLU A 80 23.50 -10.18 2.92
C GLU A 80 23.33 -11.60 2.37
N LYS A 81 22.09 -12.08 2.20
CA LYS A 81 21.81 -13.42 1.68
C LYS A 81 22.23 -13.63 0.23
N LEU A 82 22.10 -12.61 -0.62
CA LEU A 82 22.59 -12.71 -1.99
C LEU A 82 24.12 -12.78 -2.04
N GLN A 83 24.81 -12.00 -1.21
CA GLN A 83 26.28 -12.06 -1.12
C GLN A 83 26.78 -13.41 -0.63
N GLU A 84 26.16 -14.00 0.39
CA GLU A 84 26.48 -15.35 0.86
C GLU A 84 26.35 -16.38 -0.29
N GLN A 85 25.27 -16.31 -1.08
CA GLN A 85 25.04 -17.23 -2.20
C GLN A 85 26.05 -17.06 -3.35
N GLU A 86 26.54 -15.84 -3.60
CA GLU A 86 27.59 -15.61 -4.59
C GLU A 86 28.93 -16.21 -4.16
N LEU A 87 29.27 -16.07 -2.87
CA LEU A 87 30.49 -16.66 -2.30
C LEU A 87 30.45 -18.19 -2.33
N ASP A 88 29.32 -18.79 -1.97
CA ASP A 88 29.14 -20.25 -1.99
C ASP A 88 29.22 -20.83 -3.41
N ARG A 89 28.82 -20.06 -4.43
CA ARG A 89 28.92 -20.49 -5.84
C ARG A 89 30.33 -20.38 -6.42
N ALA A 90 31.19 -19.57 -5.81
CA ALA A 90 32.56 -19.36 -6.26
C ALA A 90 33.58 -20.33 -5.62
N ALA A 91 33.17 -21.08 -4.59
CA ALA A 91 33.95 -22.10 -3.90
C ALA A 91 33.77 -23.50 -4.49
#